data_AF-A0A952JQD9-F1
#
_entry.id   AF-A0A952JQD9-F1
#
_cell.length_a   1.000
_cell.length_b   1.000
_cell.length_c   1.000
_cell.angle_alpha   90.00
_cell.angle_beta   90.00
_cell.angle_gamma   90.00
#
_symmetry.space_group_name_H-M   'P 1'
#
loop_
_entity.id
_entity.type
_entity.pdbx_description
1 polymer ?
#
loop_
_entity_poly.entity_id
_entity_poly.type
_entity_poly.pdbx_seq_one_letter_code
_entity_poly.pdbx_strand_id
1 'polypeptide(L)'
;MMFPQIRCYQLGALAQPNVFFILAKGENAGKPSLKPWVNSFVVICSNEKYFRFYFWLVYALFKAKKFKIRLRGTAIPFINKADIADTLKEVAPAVYEDWSKFQELLNTLDKLELLKSSLGQQLLASENLQSYLLHKYFTGRQRS
;
A
#
# COMPACT_ATOMS: atom_id res chain seq x y z
N MET A 1 -15.89 19.40 0.32
CA MET A 1 -15.17 18.15 0.65
C MET A 1 -15.04 18.05 2.16
N MET A 2 -15.19 16.86 2.76
CA MET A 2 -15.00 16.66 4.20
C MET A 2 -13.69 15.91 4.45
N PHE A 3 -12.85 16.42 5.35
CA PHE A 3 -11.60 15.76 5.75
C PHE A 3 -11.85 14.71 6.83
N PRO A 4 -11.08 13.60 6.84
CA PRO A 4 -11.26 12.55 7.83
C PRO A 4 -10.64 12.97 9.17
N GLN A 5 -11.12 12.36 10.25
CA GLN A 5 -10.47 12.50 11.56
C GLN A 5 -9.34 11.48 11.67
N ILE A 6 -8.15 11.93 12.07
CA ILE A 6 -6.97 11.07 12.27
C ILE A 6 -6.63 11.02 13.76
N ARG A 7 -6.63 9.81 14.35
CA ARG A 7 -6.28 9.60 15.76
C ARG A 7 -5.21 8.51 15.87
N CYS A 8 -4.51 8.45 17.00
CA CYS A 8 -3.67 7.29 17.30
C CYS A 8 -4.58 6.10 17.61
N TYR A 9 -4.27 4.93 17.04
CA TYR A 9 -5.00 3.71 17.36
C TYR A 9 -4.71 3.27 18.80
N GLN A 10 -5.75 2.85 19.51
CA GLN A 10 -5.67 2.23 20.84
C GLN A 10 -6.32 0.84 20.76
N LEU A 11 -5.73 -0.16 21.42
CA LEU A 11 -6.26 -1.52 21.43
C LEU A 11 -7.73 -1.53 21.89
N GLY A 12 -8.61 -2.16 21.11
CA GLY A 12 -10.03 -2.31 21.43
C GLY A 12 -10.95 -1.20 20.90
N ALA A 13 -10.41 -0.14 20.30
CA ALA A 13 -11.21 0.96 19.74
C ALA A 13 -11.61 0.68 18.27
N LEU A 14 -12.52 -0.27 18.02
CA LEU A 14 -12.92 -0.63 16.65
C LEU A 14 -14.39 -1.09 16.58
N ALA A 15 -15.30 -0.12 16.49
CA ALA A 15 -16.72 -0.37 16.21
C ALA A 15 -17.36 0.73 15.35
N GLN A 16 -16.59 1.44 14.52
CA GLN A 16 -17.12 2.48 13.65
C GLN A 16 -17.05 2.06 12.17
N PRO A 17 -18.13 2.25 11.39
CA PRO A 17 -18.08 2.06 9.94
C PRO A 17 -17.15 3.11 9.30
N ASN A 18 -16.67 2.84 8.08
CA ASN A 18 -15.86 3.79 7.28
C ASN A 18 -14.51 4.16 7.91
N VAL A 19 -13.83 3.18 8.50
CA VAL A 19 -12.54 3.34 9.17
C VAL A 19 -11.45 2.51 8.49
N PHE A 20 -10.29 3.13 8.28
CA PHE A 20 -9.06 2.42 7.91
C PHE A 20 -7.88 2.88 8.77
N PHE A 21 -6.73 2.23 8.57
CA PHE A 21 -5.53 2.44 9.36
C PHE A 21 -4.36 2.88 8.48
N ILE A 22 -3.47 3.68 9.04
CA ILE A 22 -2.20 4.06 8.41
C ILE A 22 -1.06 3.66 9.35
N LEU A 23 -0.09 2.91 8.84
CA LEU A 23 1.09 2.54 9.63
C LEU A 23 1.92 3.79 9.97
N ALA A 24 2.26 4.00 11.24
CA ALA A 24 2.97 5.19 11.71
C ALA A 24 4.51 5.02 11.75
N LYS A 25 5.02 3.78 11.83
CA LYS A 25 6.45 3.48 12.06
C LYS A 25 7.00 2.42 11.09
N GLY A 26 8.32 2.46 10.90
CA GLY A 26 9.09 1.56 10.05
C GLY A 26 9.16 2.00 8.59
N GLU A 27 9.85 1.20 7.77
CA GLU A 27 10.06 1.46 6.33
C GLU A 27 8.76 1.59 5.54
N ASN A 28 7.67 1.05 6.06
CA ASN A 28 6.33 1.11 5.46
C ASN A 28 5.43 2.19 6.08
N ALA A 29 5.98 3.13 6.85
CA ALA A 29 5.22 4.24 7.40
C ALA A 29 4.46 5.01 6.30
N GLY A 30 3.19 5.31 6.54
CA GLY A 30 2.25 5.87 5.56
C GLY A 30 1.43 4.82 4.80
N LYS A 31 1.71 3.51 4.95
CA LYS A 31 0.94 2.45 4.29
C LYS A 31 -0.48 2.33 4.85
N PRO A 32 -1.54 2.33 4.01
CA PRO A 32 -2.90 2.11 4.47
C PRO A 32 -3.22 0.61 4.66
N SER A 33 -4.21 0.30 5.51
CA SER A 33 -4.73 -1.04 5.74
C SER A 33 -6.14 -1.02 6.32
N LEU A 34 -6.88 -2.10 6.08
CA LEU A 34 -8.18 -2.36 6.70
C LEU A 34 -8.07 -2.97 8.11
N LYS A 35 -6.91 -3.55 8.43
CA LYS A 35 -6.59 -4.09 9.76
C LYS A 35 -5.64 -3.16 10.51
N PRO A 36 -5.83 -2.95 11.82
CA PRO A 36 -4.95 -2.12 12.62
C PRO A 36 -3.57 -2.76 12.83
N TRP A 37 -2.58 -1.92 13.11
CA TRP A 37 -1.31 -2.32 13.72
C TRP A 37 -1.11 -1.61 15.05
N VAL A 38 -0.22 -2.14 15.90
CA VAL A 38 0.12 -1.55 17.21
C VAL A 38 0.54 -0.08 17.07
N ASN A 39 1.33 0.24 16.04
CA ASN A 39 1.79 1.60 15.75
C ASN A 39 1.04 2.18 14.54
N SER A 40 -0.29 2.23 14.57
CA SER A 40 -1.07 2.81 13.48
C SER A 40 -1.88 4.03 13.90
N PHE A 41 -2.19 4.87 12.93
CA PHE A 41 -3.24 5.87 13.05
C PHE A 41 -4.55 5.29 12.54
N VAL A 42 -5.64 5.63 13.22
CA VAL A 42 -7.01 5.34 12.75
C VAL A 42 -7.52 6.56 11.99
N VAL A 43 -8.08 6.32 10.82
CA VAL A 43 -8.67 7.34 9.94
C VAL A 43 -10.17 7.10 9.85
N ILE A 44 -10.95 8.04 10.35
CA ILE A 44 -12.40 7.95 10.46
C ILE A 44 -13.02 8.87 9.41
N CYS A 45 -13.77 8.27 8.49
CA CYS A 45 -14.46 8.98 7.41
C CYS A 45 -15.96 9.10 7.71
N SER A 46 -16.60 10.15 7.21
CA SER A 46 -18.03 10.39 7.46
C SER A 46 -18.97 9.45 6.73
N ASN A 47 -18.54 8.91 5.59
CA ASN A 47 -19.32 7.96 4.79
C ASN A 47 -18.40 7.08 3.94
N GLU A 48 -19.00 6.07 3.30
CA GLU A 48 -18.29 5.10 2.46
C GLU A 48 -17.59 5.74 1.26
N LYS A 49 -18.21 6.76 0.65
CA LYS A 49 -17.61 7.49 -0.47
C LYS A 49 -16.27 8.12 -0.09
N TYR A 50 -16.23 8.86 1.03
CA TYR A 50 -14.99 9.46 1.51
C TYR A 50 -14.01 8.41 2.02
N PHE A 51 -14.49 7.33 2.63
CA PHE A 51 -13.64 6.20 3.01
C PHE A 51 -12.88 5.63 1.80
N ARG A 52 -13.60 5.29 0.72
CA ARG A 52 -12.98 4.76 -0.51
C ARG A 52 -11.99 5.77 -1.09
N PHE A 53 -12.39 7.03 -1.17
CA PHE A 53 -11.52 8.10 -1.67
C PHE A 53 -10.21 8.20 -0.87
N TYR A 54 -10.29 8.40 0.45
CA TYR A 54 -9.10 8.62 1.27
C TYR A 54 -8.23 7.37 1.41
N PHE A 55 -8.83 6.17 1.47
CA PHE A 55 -8.06 4.93 1.50
C PHE A 55 -7.13 4.83 0.28
N TRP A 56 -7.69 5.03 -0.91
CA TRP A 56 -6.93 4.92 -2.16
C TRP A 56 -6.01 6.11 -2.41
N LEU A 57 -6.39 7.31 -1.97
CA LEU A 57 -5.49 8.47 -2.00
C LEU A 57 -4.24 8.21 -1.15
N VAL A 58 -4.40 7.73 0.09
CA VAL A 58 -3.28 7.38 0.98
C VAL A 58 -2.44 6.26 0.35
N TYR A 59 -3.08 5.26 -0.26
CA TYR A 59 -2.38 4.18 -0.96
C TYR A 59 -1.49 4.72 -2.09
N ALA A 60 -2.02 5.60 -2.93
CA ALA A 60 -1.27 6.21 -4.02
C ALA A 60 -0.12 7.09 -3.49
N LEU A 61 -0.36 7.91 -2.47
CA LEU A 61 0.67 8.73 -1.83
C LEU A 61 1.81 7.88 -1.25
N PHE A 62 1.46 6.75 -0.62
CA PHE A 62 2.44 5.78 -0.11
C PHE A 62 3.26 5.17 -1.25
N LYS A 63 2.62 4.67 -2.31
CA LYS A 63 3.30 4.09 -3.48
C LYS A 63 4.18 5.10 -4.22
N ALA A 64 3.74 6.36 -4.31
CA ALA A 64 4.52 7.47 -4.85
C ALA A 64 5.63 7.97 -3.89
N LYS A 65 5.82 7.33 -2.73
CA LYS A 65 6.81 7.68 -1.71
C LYS A 65 6.69 9.12 -1.19
N LYS A 66 5.50 9.73 -1.28
CA LYS A 66 5.26 11.11 -0.81
C LYS A 66 5.40 11.26 0.71
N PHE A 67 5.14 10.18 1.45
CA PHE A 67 5.39 10.16 2.89
C PHE A 67 6.86 9.97 3.25
N LYS A 68 7.70 9.42 2.34
CA LYS A 68 9.10 9.08 2.64
C LYS A 68 9.93 10.31 3.00
N ILE A 69 9.69 11.44 2.34
CA ILE A 69 10.38 12.71 2.63
C ILE A 69 9.95 13.34 3.96
N ARG A 70 8.81 12.90 4.52
CA ARG A 70 8.25 13.38 5.80
C ARG A 70 8.57 12.45 6.97
N LEU A 71 9.29 11.35 6.73
CA LEU A 71 9.72 10.43 7.78
C LEU A 71 10.81 11.07 8.63
N ARG A 72 10.73 10.83 9.94
CA ARG A 72 11.72 11.25 10.94
C ARG A 72 12.27 10.03 11.67
N GLY A 73 13.41 10.22 12.35
CA GLY A 73 14.07 9.17 13.12
C GLY A 73 15.12 8.43 12.31
N THR A 74 16.30 8.26 12.91
CA THR A 74 17.49 7.72 12.26
C THR A 74 17.50 6.19 12.24
N ALA A 75 17.12 5.56 13.35
CA ALA A 75 17.13 4.10 13.49
C ALA A 75 15.78 3.47 13.10
N ILE A 76 14.67 4.11 13.48
CA ILE A 76 13.31 3.64 13.16
C ILE A 76 12.55 4.82 12.57
N PRO A 77 12.32 4.87 11.25
CA PRO A 77 11.61 5.96 10.64
C PRO A 77 10.14 5.96 11.08
N PHE A 78 9.57 7.15 11.27
CA PHE A 78 8.18 7.32 11.62
C PHE A 78 7.59 8.57 10.98
N ILE A 79 6.28 8.57 10.77
CA ILE A 79 5.52 9.73 10.31
C ILE A 79 4.60 10.21 11.43
N ASN A 80 4.46 11.52 11.60
CA ASN A 80 3.53 12.06 12.59
C ASN A 80 2.13 12.21 11.96
N LYS A 81 1.09 12.29 12.80
CA LYS A 81 -0.29 12.45 12.31
C LYS A 81 -0.53 13.77 11.58
N ALA A 82 0.20 14.82 11.93
CA ALA A 82 0.05 16.15 11.32
C ALA A 82 0.57 16.14 9.88
N ASP A 83 1.71 15.53 9.61
CA ASP A 83 2.27 15.39 8.27
C ASP A 83 1.31 14.67 7.33
N ILE A 84 0.64 13.61 7.83
CA ILE A 84 -0.40 12.90 7.07
C ILE A 84 -1.57 13.85 6.81
N ALA A 85 -2.11 14.50 7.86
CA ALA A 85 -3.24 15.40 7.72
C ALA A 85 -2.95 16.55 6.75
N ASP A 86 -1.76 17.14 6.81
CA ASP A 86 -1.34 18.24 5.95
C ASP A 86 -1.13 17.79 4.51
N THR A 87 -0.52 16.61 4.30
CA THR A 87 -0.42 16.01 2.95
C THR A 87 -1.81 15.78 2.34
N LEU A 88 -2.76 15.31 3.14
CA LEU A 88 -4.13 15.10 2.66
C LEU A 88 -4.83 16.42 2.35
N LYS A 89 -4.68 17.46 3.20
CA LYS A 89 -5.25 18.78 2.91
C LYS A 89 -4.69 19.41 1.64
N GLU A 90 -3.40 19.20 1.38
CA GLU A 90 -2.69 19.71 0.21
C GLU A 90 -3.17 19.01 -1.08
N VAL A 91 -3.26 17.68 -1.09
CA VAL A 91 -3.46 16.91 -2.33
C VAL A 91 -4.93 16.56 -2.59
N ALA A 92 -5.73 16.35 -1.55
CA ALA A 92 -7.07 15.79 -1.69
C ALA A 92 -8.03 16.66 -2.52
N PRO A 93 -8.06 18.00 -2.40
CA PRO A 93 -8.96 18.83 -3.22
C PRO A 93 -8.77 18.61 -4.73
N ALA A 94 -7.52 18.70 -5.20
CA ALA A 94 -7.20 18.54 -6.61
C ALA A 94 -7.50 17.12 -7.14
N VAL A 95 -7.22 16.08 -6.36
CA VAL A 95 -7.51 14.69 -6.77
C VAL A 95 -9.01 14.40 -6.74
N TYR A 96 -9.76 15.04 -5.85
CA TYR A 96 -11.19 14.81 -5.72
C TYR A 96 -12.00 15.45 -6.86
N GLU A 97 -11.54 16.59 -7.39
CA GLU A 97 -12.13 17.22 -8.60
C GLU A 97 -12.15 16.24 -9.78
N ASP A 98 -11.08 15.47 -9.95
CA ASP A 98 -10.89 14.50 -11.03
C ASP A 98 -10.92 13.04 -10.53
N TRP A 99 -11.78 12.74 -9.54
CA TRP A 99 -11.81 11.41 -8.90
C TRP A 99 -11.99 10.26 -9.89
N SER A 100 -12.81 10.44 -10.94
CA SER A 100 -13.03 9.42 -11.97
C SER A 100 -11.73 9.01 -12.67
N LYS A 101 -10.92 9.99 -13.10
CA LYS A 101 -9.62 9.73 -13.75
C LYS A 101 -8.66 9.04 -12.79
N PHE A 102 -8.69 9.42 -11.52
CA PHE A 102 -7.88 8.76 -10.50
C PHE A 102 -8.28 7.30 -10.30
N GLN A 103 -9.58 6.97 -10.36
CA GLN A 103 -10.04 5.57 -10.32
C GLN A 103 -9.54 4.75 -11.52
N GLU A 104 -9.52 5.33 -12.71
CA GLU A 104 -8.95 4.68 -13.90
C GLU A 104 -7.44 4.42 -13.74
N LEU A 105 -6.71 5.38 -13.16
CA LEU A 105 -5.30 5.22 -12.82
C LEU A 105 -5.09 4.05 -11.85
N LEU A 106 -5.90 3.96 -10.78
CA LEU A 106 -5.82 2.86 -9.82
C LEU A 106 -6.05 1.50 -10.48
N ASN A 107 -7.09 1.39 -11.31
CA ASN A 107 -7.38 0.16 -12.06
C ASN A 107 -6.20 -0.24 -12.97
N THR A 108 -5.53 0.75 -13.57
CA THR A 108 -4.33 0.51 -14.40
C THR A 108 -3.17 0.02 -13.56
N LEU A 109 -2.93 0.61 -12.38
CA LEU A 109 -1.90 0.17 -11.44
C LEU A 109 -2.14 -1.26 -10.94
N ASP A 110 -3.40 -1.64 -10.65
CA ASP A 110 -3.74 -3.00 -10.24
C ASP A 110 -3.45 -4.01 -11.36
N LYS A 111 -3.80 -3.68 -12.61
CA LYS A 111 -3.44 -4.51 -13.78
C LYS A 111 -1.93 -4.68 -13.93
N LEU A 112 -1.15 -3.62 -13.71
CA LEU A 112 0.32 -3.68 -13.76
C LEU A 112 0.90 -4.56 -12.66
N GLU A 113 0.35 -4.52 -11.44
CA GLU A 113 0.80 -5.39 -10.34
C GLU A 113 0.49 -6.86 -10.64
N LEU A 114 -0.68 -7.16 -11.20
CA LEU A 114 -1.03 -8.52 -11.65
C LEU A 114 -0.09 -9.03 -12.74
N LEU A 115 0.21 -8.19 -13.73
CA LEU A 115 1.15 -8.52 -14.79
C LEU A 115 2.55 -8.80 -14.22
N LYS A 116 3.04 -7.94 -13.33
CA LYS A 116 4.33 -8.11 -12.65
C LYS A 116 4.40 -9.43 -11.89
N SER A 117 3.33 -9.80 -11.17
CA SER A 117 3.23 -11.08 -10.47
C SER A 117 3.31 -12.26 -11.44
N SER A 118 2.55 -12.21 -12.54
CA SER A 118 2.56 -13.25 -13.57
C SER A 118 3.95 -13.41 -14.21
N LEU A 119 4.62 -12.31 -14.54
CA LEU A 119 6.00 -12.33 -15.04
C LEU A 119 6.98 -12.96 -14.04
N GLY A 120 6.83 -12.65 -12.74
CA GLY A 120 7.63 -13.28 -11.69
C GLY A 120 7.44 -14.81 -11.64
N GLN A 121 6.20 -15.29 -11.79
CA GLN A 121 5.91 -16.73 -11.85
C GLN A 121 6.50 -17.37 -13.11
N GLN A 122 6.46 -16.69 -14.25
CA GLN A 122 7.04 -17.18 -15.50
C GLN A 122 8.57 -17.31 -15.41
N LEU A 123 9.25 -16.35 -14.78
CA LEU A 123 10.70 -16.42 -14.53
C LEU A 123 11.05 -17.65 -13.67
N LEU A 124 10.35 -17.85 -12.56
CA LEU A 124 10.55 -19.02 -11.70
C LEU A 124 10.30 -20.35 -12.44
N ALA A 125 9.26 -20.40 -13.26
CA ALA A 125 8.96 -21.59 -14.07
C ALA A 125 10.07 -21.88 -15.09
N SER A 126 10.64 -20.84 -15.70
CA SER A 126 11.78 -20.97 -16.63
C SER A 126 13.02 -21.51 -15.93
N GLU A 127 13.38 -20.97 -14.76
CA GLU A 127 14.53 -21.43 -13.97
C GLU A 127 14.39 -22.89 -13.53
N ASN A 128 13.19 -23.28 -13.09
CA ASN A 128 12.89 -24.65 -12.71
C ASN A 128 13.01 -25.61 -13.90
N LEU A 129 12.53 -25.21 -15.09
CA LEU A 129 12.64 -26.02 -16.30
C LEU A 129 14.10 -26.19 -16.73
N GLN A 130 14.90 -25.12 -16.70
CA GLN A 130 16.34 -25.19 -16.99
C GLN A 130 17.03 -26.18 -16.07
N SER A 131 16.78 -26.07 -14.75
CA SER A 131 17.35 -26.96 -13.74
C SER A 131 16.97 -28.42 -13.97
N TYR A 132 15.70 -28.68 -14.29
CA TYR A 132 15.20 -30.02 -14.60
C TYR A 132 15.89 -30.61 -15.84
N LEU A 133 16.01 -29.84 -16.93
CA LEU A 133 16.64 -30.30 -18.17
C LEU A 133 18.11 -30.65 -17.97
N LEU A 134 18.86 -29.80 -17.26
CA LEU A 134 20.27 -30.05 -16.94
C LEU A 134 20.41 -31.30 -16.06
N HIS A 135 19.62 -31.40 -14.99
CA HIS A 135 19.63 -32.57 -14.12
C HIS A 135 19.34 -33.86 -14.88
N LYS A 136 18.30 -33.85 -15.73
CA LYS A 136 17.94 -34.99 -16.59
C LYS A 136 19.08 -35.40 -17.52
N TYR A 137 19.78 -34.42 -18.11
CA TYR A 137 20.91 -34.70 -19.01
C TYR A 137 22.08 -35.39 -18.28
N PHE A 138 22.48 -34.89 -17.11
CA PHE A 138 23.63 -35.44 -16.37
C PHE A 138 23.30 -36.75 -15.65
N THR A 139 22.08 -36.93 -15.14
CA THR A 139 21.66 -38.19 -14.50
C THR A 139 21.40 -39.31 -15.50
N GLY A 140 20.94 -38.98 -16.73
CA GLY A 140 20.75 -39.95 -17.81
C GLY A 140 22.04 -40.57 -18.35
N ARG A 141 23.19 -39.89 -18.19
CA ARG A 141 24.52 -40.38 -18.62
C ARG A 141 25.22 -41.31 -17.64
N GLN A 142 24.80 -41.35 -16.38
CA GLN A 142 25.43 -42.17 -15.33
C GLN A 142 24.98 -43.65 -15.37
N ARG A 143 24.12 -44.03 -16.34
CA ARG A 143 23.54 -45.38 -16.47
C ARG A 143 24.00 -46.16 -17.72
N SER A 144 25.02 -45.67 -18.42
CA SER A 144 25.68 -46.33 -19.57
C SER A 144 27.14 -46.61 -19.24
#